data_AF-A0A5C6B624-F1
#
_entry.id   AF-A0A5C6B624-F1
#
_cell.length_a   1.000
_cell.length_b   1.000
_cell.length_c   1.000
_cell.angle_alpha   90.00
_cell.angle_beta   90.00
_cell.angle_gamma   90.00
#
_symmetry.space_group_name_H-M   'P 1'
#
loop_
_entity.id
_entity.type
_entity.pdbx_description
1 polymer ?
#
loop_
_entity_poly.entity_id
_entity_poly.type
_entity_poly.pdbx_seq_one_letter_code
_entity_poly.pdbx_strand_id
1 'polypeptide(L)'
;MSCTLRSPLIDSHLLPNSQYDYVFCVGMRRGGSTLQTQLVSAILGRPTVHLVTPDTIAAFLQDHRDPKSTIVAKSHKFLPQAAELSHTGRARIVYVYRDLRDVVASIVKKYDSPPFSFVHGGLTALMKEYDAWTSVPGIHISSYEALTRDIAGEAINLADFLGIKLTESDAEMLADEFSVDRQRQSMRTTTADQGEGNNQFNSETLLHRDHIQSGSSGSFRDTLAPSIVAALEWQMRDWMKRNQYAPVHNVASQFLCNSMYSLKAMAHNIVRAKKTSNSVAEQ
;
A
#
# COMPACT_ATOMS: atom_id res chain seq x y z
N MET A 1 -31.25 -15.60 2.14
CA MET A 1 -30.88 -16.04 0.79
C MET A 1 -29.51 -15.44 0.47
N SER A 2 -28.43 -16.20 0.65
CA SER A 2 -27.08 -15.77 0.25
C SER A 2 -26.94 -16.06 -1.24
N CYS A 3 -27.09 -15.04 -2.08
CA CYS A 3 -26.85 -15.16 -3.51
C CYS A 3 -25.34 -15.17 -3.73
N THR A 4 -24.73 -16.35 -3.63
CA THR A 4 -23.34 -16.57 -4.03
C THR A 4 -23.31 -16.60 -5.56
N LEU A 5 -23.35 -15.41 -6.17
CA LEU A 5 -22.97 -15.24 -7.57
C LEU A 5 -21.49 -15.62 -7.67
N ARG A 6 -21.22 -16.92 -7.88
CA ARG A 6 -19.94 -17.36 -8.42
C ARG A 6 -19.86 -16.74 -9.81
N SER A 7 -19.15 -15.61 -9.90
CA SER A 7 -18.90 -14.98 -11.18
C SER A 7 -18.15 -16.00 -12.05
N PRO A 8 -18.66 -16.36 -13.24
CA PRO A 8 -18.09 -17.39 -14.10
C PRO A 8 -16.78 -16.97 -14.78
N LEU A 9 -16.09 -15.96 -14.24
CA LEU A 9 -15.10 -15.18 -14.97
C LEU A 9 -13.83 -15.94 -15.32
N ILE A 10 -13.45 -16.99 -14.58
CA ILE A 10 -12.25 -17.76 -14.89
C ILE A 10 -12.50 -19.22 -14.50
N ASP A 11 -12.62 -20.11 -15.50
CA ASP A 11 -12.66 -21.55 -15.27
C ASP A 11 -11.34 -21.99 -14.62
N SER A 12 -11.40 -22.36 -13.34
CA SER A 12 -10.24 -22.71 -12.51
C SER A 12 -9.47 -23.95 -13.00
N HIS A 13 -10.00 -24.67 -13.98
CA HIS A 13 -9.41 -25.88 -14.57
C HIS A 13 -8.33 -25.60 -15.63
N LEU A 14 -8.05 -24.33 -15.97
CA LEU A 14 -7.09 -23.97 -17.02
C LEU A 14 -5.83 -23.25 -16.54
N LEU A 15 -5.58 -23.16 -15.24
CA LEU A 15 -4.29 -22.64 -14.79
C LEU A 15 -3.23 -23.73 -14.99
N PRO A 16 -2.32 -23.60 -15.99
CA PRO A 16 -1.19 -24.52 -16.10
C PRO A 16 -0.42 -24.48 -14.79
N ASN A 17 0.21 -25.60 -14.39
CA ASN A 17 1.10 -25.70 -13.22
C ASN A 17 1.81 -24.36 -12.99
N SER A 18 1.39 -23.63 -11.95
CA SER A 18 1.86 -22.26 -11.75
C SER A 18 3.37 -22.31 -11.61
N GLN A 19 4.08 -21.46 -12.36
CA GLN A 19 5.55 -21.44 -12.35
C GLN A 19 6.12 -21.01 -10.98
N TYR A 20 5.27 -20.50 -10.10
CA TYR A 20 5.60 -19.98 -8.78
C TYR A 20 4.58 -20.45 -7.74
N ASP A 21 5.02 -20.49 -6.49
CA ASP A 21 4.25 -20.93 -5.34
C ASP A 21 3.52 -19.77 -4.66
N TYR A 22 4.11 -18.57 -4.68
CA TYR A 22 3.64 -17.41 -3.94
C TYR A 22 3.49 -16.17 -4.81
N VAL A 23 2.49 -15.35 -4.49
CA VAL A 23 2.39 -13.97 -4.96
C VAL A 23 2.32 -13.03 -3.78
N PHE A 24 3.33 -12.18 -3.63
CA PHE A 24 3.36 -11.13 -2.61
C PHE A 24 2.81 -9.83 -3.20
N CYS A 25 1.61 -9.46 -2.76
CA CYS A 25 1.01 -8.16 -3.01
C CYS A 25 1.48 -7.17 -1.96
N VAL A 26 2.49 -6.40 -2.31
CA VAL A 26 3.14 -5.46 -1.40
C VAL A 26 2.85 -4.04 -1.83
N GLY A 27 3.03 -3.08 -0.94
CA GLY A 27 2.81 -1.71 -1.33
C GLY A 27 3.00 -0.73 -0.20
N MET A 28 3.28 0.50 -0.60
CA MET A 28 3.32 1.63 0.31
C MET A 28 2.03 1.66 1.14
N ARG A 29 2.17 1.89 2.46
CA ARG A 29 0.99 2.00 3.33
C ARG A 29 0.08 3.10 2.79
N ARG A 30 -1.21 2.80 2.61
CA ARG A 30 -2.20 3.70 1.97
C ARG A 30 -1.93 4.03 0.48
N GLY A 31 -1.09 3.24 -0.19
CA GLY A 31 -0.75 3.40 -1.61
C GLY A 31 -1.65 2.63 -2.59
N GLY A 32 -2.77 2.05 -2.14
CA GLY A 32 -3.67 1.29 -3.02
C GLY A 32 -3.40 -0.21 -3.11
N SER A 33 -2.56 -0.78 -2.22
CA SER A 33 -2.25 -2.22 -2.27
C SER A 33 -3.46 -3.12 -2.06
N THR A 34 -4.53 -2.65 -1.41
CA THR A 34 -5.78 -3.44 -1.33
C THR A 34 -6.40 -3.67 -2.70
N LEU A 35 -6.49 -2.62 -3.54
CA LEU A 35 -7.01 -2.73 -4.90
C LEU A 35 -6.13 -3.67 -5.74
N GLN A 36 -4.81 -3.49 -5.69
CA GLN A 36 -3.87 -4.37 -6.40
C GLN A 36 -3.99 -5.84 -5.92
N THR A 37 -4.12 -6.08 -4.61
CA THR A 37 -4.35 -7.42 -4.06
C THR A 37 -5.66 -8.03 -4.54
N GLN A 38 -6.73 -7.25 -4.59
CA GLN A 38 -8.03 -7.72 -5.08
C GLN A 38 -7.96 -8.11 -6.55
N LEU A 39 -7.31 -7.30 -7.40
CA LEU A 39 -7.08 -7.63 -8.81
C LEU A 39 -6.27 -8.92 -8.97
N VAL A 40 -5.13 -9.03 -8.28
CA VAL A 40 -4.29 -10.24 -8.32
C VAL A 40 -5.07 -11.47 -7.84
N SER A 41 -5.80 -11.35 -6.73
CA SER A 41 -6.62 -12.44 -6.22
C SER A 41 -7.67 -12.85 -7.26
N ALA A 42 -8.38 -11.89 -7.87
CA ALA A 42 -9.37 -12.18 -8.89
C ALA A 42 -8.78 -12.87 -10.13
N ILE A 43 -7.63 -12.40 -10.63
CA ILE A 43 -6.90 -13.01 -11.76
C ILE A 43 -6.49 -14.45 -11.45
N LEU A 44 -6.14 -14.75 -10.19
CA LEU A 44 -5.74 -16.07 -9.73
C LEU A 44 -6.92 -16.98 -9.31
N GLY A 45 -8.16 -16.58 -9.56
CA GLY A 45 -9.34 -17.38 -9.19
C GLY A 45 -9.75 -17.25 -7.73
N ARG A 46 -9.47 -16.11 -7.10
CA ARG A 46 -9.84 -15.70 -5.74
C ARG A 46 -9.32 -16.60 -4.61
N PRO A 47 -8.02 -16.92 -4.56
CA PRO A 47 -7.45 -17.60 -3.41
C PRO A 47 -7.56 -16.72 -2.16
N THR A 48 -7.54 -17.37 -0.99
CA THR A 48 -7.45 -16.67 0.30
C THR A 48 -6.19 -15.80 0.34
N VAL A 49 -6.35 -14.57 0.82
CA VAL A 49 -5.23 -13.64 0.99
C VAL A 49 -4.74 -13.68 2.43
N HIS A 50 -3.45 -13.94 2.61
CA HIS A 50 -2.81 -13.98 3.92
C HIS A 50 -2.15 -12.64 4.25
N LEU A 51 -2.42 -12.07 5.41
CA LEU A 51 -1.72 -10.88 5.89
C LEU A 51 -0.41 -11.29 6.57
N VAL A 52 0.72 -10.79 6.08
CA VAL A 52 2.04 -11.20 6.54
C VAL A 52 2.89 -9.98 6.96
N THR A 53 3.61 -10.12 8.06
CA THR A 53 4.54 -9.13 8.61
C THR A 53 5.95 -9.72 8.70
N PRO A 54 6.99 -8.91 8.97
CA PRO A 54 8.34 -9.43 9.21
C PRO A 54 8.39 -10.45 10.36
N ASP A 55 7.50 -10.33 11.34
CA ASP A 55 7.46 -11.23 12.50
C ASP A 55 6.73 -12.54 12.20
N THR A 56 5.80 -12.56 11.23
CA THR A 56 4.97 -13.75 10.92
C THR A 56 5.39 -14.49 9.66
N ILE A 57 6.27 -13.91 8.82
CA ILE A 57 6.68 -14.50 7.53
C ILE A 57 7.29 -15.90 7.68
N ALA A 58 8.08 -16.16 8.73
CA ALA A 58 8.70 -17.46 8.93
C ALA A 58 7.66 -18.57 9.18
N ALA A 59 6.70 -18.32 10.08
CA ALA A 59 5.62 -19.25 10.36
C ALA A 59 4.72 -19.44 9.12
N PHE A 60 4.37 -18.34 8.44
CA PHE A 60 3.60 -18.39 7.21
C PHE A 60 4.24 -19.29 6.14
N LEU A 61 5.56 -19.17 5.91
CA LEU A 61 6.26 -20.01 4.93
C LEU A 61 6.36 -21.47 5.38
N GLN A 62 6.45 -21.73 6.68
CA GLN A 62 6.46 -23.08 7.22
C GLN A 62 5.10 -23.78 7.03
N ASP A 63 4.01 -23.09 7.35
CA ASP A 63 2.64 -23.61 7.21
C ASP A 63 2.28 -23.91 5.74
N HIS A 64 2.97 -23.26 4.81
CA HIS A 64 2.70 -23.33 3.37
C HIS A 64 3.91 -23.78 2.55
N ARG A 65 4.76 -24.66 3.09
CA ARG A 65 6.02 -25.08 2.45
C ARG A 65 5.83 -25.73 1.08
N ASP A 66 4.78 -26.55 0.95
CA ASP A 66 4.45 -27.34 -0.25
C ASP A 66 3.01 -27.04 -0.71
N PRO A 67 2.76 -25.82 -1.24
CA PRO A 67 1.41 -25.40 -1.54
C PRO A 67 0.87 -26.14 -2.77
N LYS A 68 -0.38 -26.60 -2.69
CA LYS A 68 -1.06 -27.28 -3.81
C LYS A 68 -1.57 -26.30 -4.88
N SER A 69 -1.60 -25.02 -4.56
CA SER A 69 -2.05 -23.92 -5.40
C SER A 69 -1.28 -22.66 -5.02
N THR A 70 -1.19 -21.70 -5.94
CA THR A 70 -0.59 -20.40 -5.65
C THR A 70 -1.21 -19.74 -4.42
N ILE A 71 -0.37 -19.23 -3.53
CA ILE A 71 -0.80 -18.51 -2.32
C ILE A 71 -0.57 -17.01 -2.49
N VAL A 72 -1.57 -16.22 -2.13
CA VAL A 72 -1.48 -14.77 -2.14
C VAL A 72 -1.22 -14.24 -0.73
N ALA A 73 -0.13 -13.50 -0.57
CA ALA A 73 0.21 -12.83 0.68
C ALA A 73 0.24 -11.31 0.47
N LYS A 74 -0.18 -10.56 1.48
CA LYS A 74 -0.16 -9.09 1.48
C LYS A 74 0.71 -8.55 2.60
N SER A 75 1.54 -7.56 2.29
CA SER A 75 2.31 -6.82 3.29
C SER A 75 2.53 -5.35 2.93
N HIS A 76 2.83 -4.55 3.95
CA HIS A 76 3.28 -3.16 3.80
C HIS A 76 4.74 -2.95 4.19
N LYS A 77 5.37 -4.00 4.73
CA LYS A 77 6.75 -3.98 5.23
C LYS A 77 7.61 -4.82 4.33
N PHE A 78 8.86 -4.41 4.11
CA PHE A 78 9.82 -5.18 3.36
C PHE A 78 10.03 -6.56 4.01
N LEU A 79 9.96 -7.61 3.19
CA LEU A 79 10.12 -9.00 3.61
C LEU A 79 11.31 -9.60 2.86
N PRO A 80 12.51 -9.68 3.48
CA PRO A 80 13.70 -10.24 2.82
C PRO A 80 13.47 -11.65 2.26
N GLN A 81 12.68 -12.47 2.96
CA GLN A 81 12.33 -13.82 2.54
C GLN A 81 11.49 -13.84 1.26
N ALA A 82 10.61 -12.86 1.06
CA ALA A 82 9.84 -12.74 -0.19
C ALA A 82 10.76 -12.38 -1.36
N ALA A 83 11.73 -11.48 -1.14
CA ALA A 83 12.73 -11.12 -2.15
C ALA A 83 13.60 -12.34 -2.53
N GLU A 84 14.02 -13.15 -1.56
CA GLU A 84 14.77 -14.39 -1.80
C GLU A 84 13.97 -15.42 -2.60
N LEU A 85 12.69 -15.62 -2.24
CA LEU A 85 11.78 -16.48 -3.02
C LEU A 85 11.57 -15.97 -4.44
N SER A 86 11.57 -14.66 -4.65
CA SER A 86 11.48 -14.08 -5.99
C SER A 86 12.73 -14.33 -6.82
N HIS A 87 13.92 -14.22 -6.21
CA HIS A 87 15.19 -14.51 -6.87
C HIS A 87 15.30 -15.96 -7.34
N THR A 88 14.75 -16.89 -6.56
CA THR A 88 14.70 -18.32 -6.91
C THR A 88 13.54 -18.69 -7.85
N GLY A 89 12.74 -17.72 -8.31
CA GLY A 89 11.59 -17.94 -9.18
C GLY A 89 10.36 -18.54 -8.49
N ARG A 90 10.43 -18.81 -7.19
CA ARG A 90 9.31 -19.37 -6.40
C ARG A 90 8.25 -18.35 -6.04
N ALA A 91 8.53 -17.05 -6.17
CA ALA A 91 7.56 -16.00 -5.91
C ALA A 91 7.51 -14.93 -7.00
N ARG A 92 6.30 -14.41 -7.23
CA ARG A 92 6.08 -13.14 -7.92
C ARG A 92 5.77 -12.06 -6.90
N ILE A 93 6.26 -10.85 -7.14
CA ILE A 93 6.04 -9.70 -6.27
C ILE A 93 5.40 -8.61 -7.12
N VAL A 94 4.27 -8.09 -6.64
CA VAL A 94 3.63 -6.89 -7.20
C VAL A 94 3.71 -5.79 -6.14
N TYR A 95 4.12 -4.60 -6.54
CA TYR A 95 4.27 -3.45 -5.67
C TYR A 95 3.47 -2.26 -6.21
N VAL A 96 2.74 -1.59 -5.33
CA VAL A 96 2.10 -0.31 -5.64
C VAL A 96 2.59 0.80 -4.71
N TYR A 97 2.89 1.95 -5.30
CA TYR A 97 3.22 3.18 -4.59
C TYR A 97 2.26 4.31 -4.97
N ARG A 98 2.29 5.41 -4.22
CA ARG A 98 1.43 6.58 -4.41
C ARG A 98 2.21 7.83 -4.09
N ASP A 99 1.75 8.99 -4.56
CA ASP A 99 2.24 10.29 -4.09
C ASP A 99 2.34 10.32 -2.56
N LEU A 100 3.55 10.50 -2.03
CA LEU A 100 3.81 10.50 -0.59
C LEU A 100 3.02 11.59 0.15
N ARG A 101 2.65 12.69 -0.51
CA ARG A 101 1.79 13.74 0.07
C ARG A 101 0.40 13.19 0.38
N ASP A 102 -0.19 12.48 -0.58
CA ASP A 102 -1.49 11.84 -0.41
C ASP A 102 -1.44 10.67 0.58
N VAL A 103 -0.32 9.94 0.62
CA VAL A 103 -0.11 8.90 1.63
C VAL A 103 -0.12 9.51 3.03
N VAL A 104 0.64 10.59 3.26
CA VAL A 104 0.65 11.30 4.55
C VAL A 104 -0.74 11.81 4.89
N ALA A 105 -1.43 12.47 3.95
CA ALA A 105 -2.80 12.96 4.14
C ALA A 105 -3.76 11.82 4.53
N SER A 106 -3.67 10.67 3.86
CA SER A 106 -4.51 9.51 4.17
C SER A 106 -4.21 8.91 5.54
N ILE A 107 -2.94 8.87 5.95
CA ILE A 107 -2.54 8.39 7.28
C ILE A 107 -3.02 9.35 8.37
N VAL A 108 -2.81 10.67 8.20
CA VAL A 108 -3.31 11.73 9.10
C VAL A 108 -4.81 11.56 9.30
N LYS A 109 -5.59 11.47 8.22
CA LYS A 109 -7.04 11.33 8.29
C LYS A 109 -7.50 10.01 8.91
N LYS A 110 -6.81 8.90 8.62
CA LYS A 110 -7.19 7.57 9.11
C LYS A 110 -6.88 7.36 10.60
N TYR A 111 -5.73 7.83 11.05
CA TYR A 111 -5.20 7.52 12.38
C TYR A 111 -5.15 8.73 13.31
N ASP A 112 -5.82 9.82 12.92
CA ASP A 112 -5.78 11.13 13.60
C ASP A 112 -4.34 11.54 13.98
N SER A 113 -3.40 11.23 13.07
CA SER A 113 -1.98 11.43 13.33
C SER A 113 -1.61 12.89 13.09
N PRO A 114 -0.83 13.53 13.98
CA PRO A 114 -0.43 14.91 13.77
C PRO A 114 0.45 15.02 12.52
N PRO A 115 0.11 15.88 11.53
CA PRO A 115 0.87 15.98 10.26
C PRO A 115 2.36 16.26 10.43
N PHE A 116 2.74 17.03 11.46
CA PHE A 116 4.14 17.38 11.71
C PHE A 116 5.01 16.17 12.08
N SER A 117 4.43 15.05 12.53
CA SER A 117 5.19 13.83 12.83
C SER A 117 5.86 13.22 11.59
N PHE A 118 5.29 13.43 10.40
CA PHE A 118 5.88 12.94 9.15
C PHE A 118 7.10 13.75 8.71
N VAL A 119 7.12 15.05 9.03
CA VAL A 119 8.27 15.94 8.83
C VAL A 119 9.44 15.55 9.76
N HIS A 120 9.17 14.81 10.85
CA HIS A 120 10.17 14.41 11.85
C HIS A 120 10.51 12.91 11.84
N GLY A 121 10.40 12.26 10.67
CA GLY A 121 10.92 10.91 10.45
C GLY A 121 9.88 9.88 10.01
N GLY A 122 8.58 10.18 10.12
CA GLY A 122 7.53 9.31 9.58
C GLY A 122 7.68 9.08 8.06
N LEU A 123 8.16 10.09 7.33
CA LEU A 123 8.43 10.00 5.90
C LEU A 123 9.62 9.09 5.57
N THR A 124 10.70 9.14 6.37
CA THR A 124 11.90 8.31 6.19
C THR A 124 11.57 6.82 6.19
N ALA A 125 10.69 6.39 7.10
CA ALA A 125 10.25 5.00 7.14
C ALA A 125 9.54 4.60 5.84
N LEU A 126 8.61 5.41 5.32
CA LEU A 126 7.91 5.13 4.08
C LEU A 126 8.86 5.05 2.87
N MET A 127 9.82 5.96 2.78
CA MET A 127 10.82 5.97 1.71
C MET A 127 11.75 4.76 1.79
N LYS A 128 12.18 4.36 3.00
CA LYS A 128 12.99 3.16 3.19
C LYS A 128 12.28 1.89 2.71
N GLU A 129 10.99 1.74 3.00
CA GLU A 129 10.21 0.60 2.50
C GLU A 129 10.07 0.65 0.97
N TYR A 130 9.87 1.85 0.40
CA TYR A 130 9.81 2.03 -1.05
C TYR A 130 11.13 1.65 -1.74
N ASP A 131 12.25 2.19 -1.27
CA ASP A 131 13.56 1.91 -1.89
C ASP A 131 13.92 0.43 -1.72
N ALA A 132 13.58 -0.20 -0.59
CA ALA A 132 13.80 -1.64 -0.38
C ALA A 132 12.99 -2.49 -1.37
N TRP A 133 11.69 -2.23 -1.53
CA TRP A 133 10.88 -3.00 -2.48
C TRP A 133 11.28 -2.76 -3.93
N THR A 134 11.46 -1.50 -4.33
CA THR A 134 11.81 -1.15 -5.72
C THR A 134 13.23 -1.55 -6.11
N SER A 135 14.08 -1.93 -5.14
CA SER A 135 15.39 -2.52 -5.41
C SER A 135 15.35 -4.01 -5.80
N VAL A 136 14.22 -4.70 -5.60
CA VAL A 136 14.08 -6.12 -5.93
C VAL A 136 13.97 -6.29 -7.45
N PRO A 137 14.87 -7.03 -8.12
CA PRO A 137 14.81 -7.22 -9.56
C PRO A 137 13.56 -8.02 -9.99
N GLY A 138 12.99 -7.66 -11.13
CA GLY A 138 11.94 -8.47 -11.78
C GLY A 138 10.56 -8.44 -11.10
N ILE A 139 10.28 -7.45 -10.24
CA ILE A 139 8.95 -7.25 -9.65
C ILE A 139 8.08 -6.37 -10.55
N HIS A 140 6.76 -6.50 -10.44
CA HIS A 140 5.83 -5.58 -11.09
C HIS A 140 5.61 -4.34 -10.23
N ILE A 141 5.72 -3.14 -10.80
CA ILE A 141 5.61 -1.87 -10.07
C ILE A 141 4.58 -0.98 -10.77
N SER A 142 3.58 -0.53 -10.02
CA SER A 142 2.59 0.44 -10.51
C SER A 142 2.44 1.63 -9.55
N SER A 143 2.09 2.78 -10.10
CA SER A 143 1.66 3.93 -9.29
C SER A 143 0.15 3.86 -9.09
N TYR A 144 -0.33 4.29 -7.94
CA TYR A 144 -1.76 4.38 -7.64
C TYR A 144 -2.51 5.23 -8.68
N GLU A 145 -1.87 6.29 -9.15
CA GLU A 145 -2.35 7.23 -10.17
C GLU A 145 -2.48 6.60 -11.55
N ALA A 146 -1.70 5.57 -11.86
CA ALA A 146 -1.83 4.78 -13.09
C ALA A 146 -2.91 3.70 -12.89
N LEU A 147 -2.76 2.89 -11.84
CA LEU A 147 -3.70 1.82 -11.45
C LEU A 147 -5.16 2.31 -11.41
N THR A 148 -5.44 3.46 -10.79
CA THR A 148 -6.82 3.96 -10.65
C THR A 148 -7.37 4.66 -11.90
N ARG A 149 -6.49 5.10 -12.79
CA ARG A 149 -6.89 5.76 -14.05
C ARG A 149 -7.32 4.75 -15.10
N ASP A 150 -6.65 3.60 -15.11
CA ASP A 150 -6.90 2.52 -16.05
C ASP A 150 -6.78 1.17 -15.33
N ILE A 151 -7.84 0.79 -14.61
CA ILE A 151 -7.87 -0.46 -13.84
C ILE A 151 -7.81 -1.68 -14.78
N ALA A 152 -8.45 -1.60 -15.96
CA ALA A 152 -8.47 -2.69 -16.93
C ALA A 152 -7.07 -2.93 -17.52
N GLY A 153 -6.39 -1.87 -17.96
CA GLY A 153 -5.01 -1.96 -18.45
C GLY A 153 -4.05 -2.49 -17.37
N GLU A 154 -4.19 -2.06 -16.12
CA GLU A 154 -3.39 -2.60 -15.02
C GLU A 154 -3.71 -4.08 -14.74
N ALA A 155 -4.97 -4.52 -14.87
CA ALA A 155 -5.35 -5.93 -14.73
C ALA A 155 -4.68 -6.80 -15.81
N ILE A 156 -4.62 -6.32 -17.05
CA ILE A 156 -3.90 -7.00 -18.16
C ILE A 156 -2.40 -7.08 -17.84
N ASN A 157 -1.78 -5.97 -17.43
CA ASN A 157 -0.36 -5.95 -17.07
C ASN A 157 -0.03 -6.93 -15.93
N LEU A 158 -0.90 -6.99 -14.92
CA LEU A 158 -0.77 -7.95 -13.81
C LEU A 158 -0.93 -9.39 -14.29
N ALA A 159 -1.90 -9.67 -15.16
CA ALA A 159 -2.12 -11.01 -15.70
C ALA A 159 -0.92 -11.48 -16.54
N ASP A 160 -0.40 -10.62 -17.42
CA ASP A 160 0.80 -10.89 -18.21
C ASP A 160 2.01 -11.16 -17.31
N PHE A 161 2.22 -10.34 -16.28
CA PHE A 161 3.29 -10.55 -15.29
C PHE A 161 3.16 -11.88 -14.54
N LEU A 162 1.93 -12.28 -14.25
CA LEU A 162 1.59 -13.54 -13.58
C LEU A 162 1.59 -14.75 -14.52
N GLY A 163 1.75 -14.55 -15.84
CA GLY A 163 1.68 -15.60 -16.86
C GLY A 163 0.27 -16.15 -17.07
N ILE A 164 -0.76 -15.36 -16.77
CA ILE A 164 -2.18 -15.73 -16.92
C ILE A 164 -2.74 -15.01 -18.13
N LYS A 165 -3.44 -15.75 -19.00
CA LYS A 165 -4.18 -15.12 -20.10
C LYS A 165 -5.42 -14.45 -19.55
N LEU A 166 -5.54 -13.14 -19.75
CA LEU A 166 -6.73 -12.37 -19.42
C LEU A 166 -7.20 -11.65 -20.69
N THR A 167 -8.48 -11.78 -21.03
CA THR A 167 -9.03 -11.07 -22.19
C THR A 167 -9.33 -9.62 -21.83
N GLU A 168 -9.44 -8.74 -22.84
CA GLU A 168 -9.86 -7.35 -22.63
C GLU A 168 -11.24 -7.27 -21.95
N SER A 169 -12.18 -8.12 -22.38
CA SER A 169 -13.51 -8.19 -21.77
C SER A 169 -13.45 -8.59 -20.29
N ASP A 170 -12.60 -9.55 -19.92
CA ASP A 170 -12.43 -9.95 -18.52
C ASP A 170 -11.80 -8.83 -17.69
N ALA A 171 -10.80 -8.15 -18.26
CA ALA A 171 -10.16 -7.01 -17.62
C ALA A 171 -11.15 -5.85 -17.38
N GLU A 172 -12.04 -5.56 -18.33
CA GLU A 172 -13.12 -4.57 -18.16
C GLU A 172 -14.11 -4.97 -17.07
N MET A 173 -14.46 -6.26 -16.97
CA MET A 173 -15.33 -6.76 -15.91
C MET A 173 -14.68 -6.62 -14.52
N LEU A 174 -13.38 -6.92 -14.40
CA LEU A 174 -12.62 -6.67 -13.17
C LEU A 174 -12.56 -5.16 -12.85
N ALA A 175 -12.39 -4.31 -13.86
CA ALA A 175 -12.37 -2.86 -13.68
C ALA A 175 -13.71 -2.30 -13.17
N ASP A 176 -14.85 -2.78 -13.67
CA ASP A 176 -16.16 -2.42 -13.10
C ASP A 176 -16.27 -2.89 -11.66
N GLU A 177 -15.99 -4.17 -11.39
CA GLU A 177 -16.10 -4.78 -10.06
C GLU A 177 -15.27 -4.04 -9.00
N PHE A 178 -14.04 -3.69 -9.34
CA PHE A 178 -13.11 -3.01 -8.43
C PHE A 178 -13.09 -1.49 -8.58
N SER A 179 -14.06 -0.92 -9.30
CA SER A 179 -14.26 0.52 -9.36
C SER A 179 -14.53 1.10 -7.95
N VAL A 180 -14.14 2.37 -7.75
CA VAL A 180 -14.31 3.08 -6.48
C VAL A 180 -15.76 3.04 -5.99
N ASP A 181 -16.72 3.18 -6.90
CA ASP A 181 -18.14 3.23 -6.55
C ASP A 181 -18.69 1.86 -6.16
N ARG A 182 -18.31 0.79 -6.88
CA ARG A 182 -18.65 -0.59 -6.48
C ARG A 182 -18.03 -0.96 -5.14
N GLN A 183 -16.77 -0.59 -4.91
CA GLN A 183 -16.10 -0.86 -3.64
C GLN A 183 -16.76 -0.08 -2.49
N ARG A 184 -17.16 1.18 -2.69
CA ARG A 184 -17.96 1.94 -1.72
C ARG A 184 -19.30 1.28 -1.42
N GLN A 185 -19.97 0.76 -2.44
CA GLN A 185 -21.22 0.03 -2.25
C GLN A 185 -20.99 -1.27 -1.46
N SER A 186 -19.95 -2.02 -1.78
CA SER A 186 -19.56 -3.25 -1.05
C SER A 186 -19.28 -2.96 0.42
N MET A 187 -18.53 -1.90 0.76
CA MET A 187 -18.27 -1.52 2.16
C MET A 187 -19.54 -1.19 2.96
N ARG A 188 -20.62 -0.75 2.31
CA ARG A 188 -21.91 -0.47 2.97
C ARG A 188 -22.70 -1.74 3.28
N THR A 189 -22.51 -2.79 2.48
CA THR A 189 -23.27 -4.04 2.57
C THR A 189 -22.55 -5.12 3.35
N THR A 190 -21.22 -5.04 3.43
CA THR A 190 -20.39 -6.08 4.02
C THR A 190 -20.03 -5.77 5.47
N THR A 191 -20.23 -6.76 6.35
CA THR A 191 -19.87 -6.65 7.77
C THR A 191 -18.39 -7.01 7.97
N ALA A 192 -17.70 -6.26 8.82
CA ALA A 192 -16.35 -6.62 9.24
C ALA A 192 -16.38 -7.87 10.12
N ASP A 193 -15.47 -8.81 9.87
CA ASP A 193 -15.37 -10.11 10.54
C ASP A 193 -13.98 -10.36 11.13
N GLN A 194 -13.03 -9.45 10.90
CA GLN A 194 -11.65 -9.52 11.40
C GLN A 194 -11.19 -8.18 11.96
N GLY A 195 -10.21 -8.21 12.87
CA GLY A 195 -9.59 -7.03 13.47
C GLY A 195 -10.36 -6.43 14.67
N GLU A 196 -9.83 -5.35 15.22
CA GLU A 196 -10.35 -4.69 16.43
C GLU A 196 -10.52 -3.17 16.24
N GLY A 197 -11.59 -2.62 16.82
CA GLY A 197 -11.90 -1.19 16.78
C GLY A 197 -11.90 -0.61 15.36
N ASN A 198 -11.19 0.51 15.16
CA ASN A 198 -11.09 1.18 13.86
C ASN A 198 -10.26 0.42 12.80
N ASN A 199 -9.67 -0.72 13.18
CA ASN A 199 -8.97 -1.61 12.26
C ASN A 199 -9.80 -2.84 11.90
N GLN A 200 -11.09 -2.89 12.25
CA GLN A 200 -11.99 -3.94 11.78
C GLN A 200 -12.13 -3.92 10.25
N PHE A 201 -11.96 -5.07 9.61
CA PHE A 201 -12.07 -5.24 8.16
C PHE A 201 -12.81 -6.53 7.82
N ASN A 202 -13.31 -6.63 6.60
CA ASN A 202 -13.86 -7.85 6.06
C ASN A 202 -12.75 -8.69 5.40
N SER A 203 -12.64 -9.96 5.78
CA SER A 203 -11.57 -10.88 5.37
C SER A 203 -11.51 -11.16 3.88
N GLU A 204 -12.67 -11.17 3.20
CA GLU A 204 -12.77 -11.42 1.76
C GLU A 204 -12.36 -10.19 0.94
N THR A 205 -12.87 -9.02 1.29
CA THR A 205 -12.63 -7.77 0.56
C THR A 205 -11.36 -7.03 1.00
N LEU A 206 -10.87 -7.32 2.21
CA LEU A 206 -9.79 -6.61 2.91
C LEU A 206 -10.08 -5.12 3.17
N LEU A 207 -11.35 -4.73 3.12
CA LEU A 207 -11.80 -3.36 3.33
C LEU A 207 -12.33 -3.16 4.76
N HIS A 208 -12.05 -1.98 5.31
CA HIS A 208 -12.66 -1.46 6.53
C HIS A 208 -13.67 -0.36 6.18
N ARG A 209 -14.56 0.01 7.11
CA ARG A 209 -15.67 0.97 6.87
C ARG A 209 -15.22 2.30 6.22
N ASP A 210 -14.03 2.77 6.58
CA ASP A 210 -13.44 4.02 6.04
C ASP A 210 -12.22 3.78 5.12
N HIS A 211 -12.17 2.65 4.40
CA HIS A 211 -11.00 2.28 3.61
C HIS A 211 -10.76 3.25 2.46
N ILE A 212 -11.83 3.52 1.70
CA ILE A 212 -11.84 4.43 0.57
C ILE A 212 -12.39 5.77 1.04
N GLN A 213 -11.51 6.77 1.15
CA GLN A 213 -11.88 8.14 1.48
C GLN A 213 -12.35 8.85 0.20
N SER A 214 -11.43 9.47 -0.54
CA SER A 214 -11.76 10.08 -1.84
C SER A 214 -11.62 9.11 -3.00
N GLY A 215 -10.62 8.22 -2.97
CA GLY A 215 -10.19 7.43 -4.12
C GLY A 215 -9.46 8.26 -5.19
N SER A 216 -9.26 9.56 -4.96
CA SER A 216 -8.65 10.50 -5.89
C SER A 216 -7.23 10.88 -5.47
N SER A 217 -6.42 11.30 -6.44
CA SER A 217 -5.09 11.90 -6.21
C SER A 217 -5.20 13.41 -5.98
N GLY A 218 -4.24 13.97 -5.24
CA GLY A 218 -4.17 15.39 -4.90
C GLY A 218 -4.96 15.81 -3.65
N SER A 219 -5.59 14.86 -2.94
CA SER A 219 -6.35 15.10 -1.70
C SER A 219 -5.53 15.72 -0.56
N PHE A 220 -4.20 15.63 -0.64
CA PHE A 220 -3.29 16.29 0.30
C PHE A 220 -3.48 17.81 0.38
N ARG A 221 -3.98 18.45 -0.69
CA ARG A 221 -4.20 19.90 -0.76
C ARG A 221 -5.28 20.37 0.21
N ASP A 222 -6.29 19.53 0.43
CA ASP A 222 -7.42 19.83 1.30
C ASP A 222 -7.18 19.34 2.74
N THR A 223 -6.20 18.46 2.93
CA THR A 223 -5.95 17.79 4.22
C THR A 223 -4.77 18.36 4.98
N LEU A 224 -3.71 18.78 4.27
CA LEU A 224 -2.45 19.21 4.86
C LEU A 224 -2.28 20.72 4.72
N ALA A 225 -1.78 21.37 5.77
CA ALA A 225 -1.40 22.77 5.70
C ALA A 225 -0.30 22.99 4.63
N PRO A 226 -0.34 24.10 3.85
CA PRO A 226 0.66 24.36 2.81
C PRO A 226 2.11 24.29 3.30
N SER A 227 2.40 24.77 4.52
CA SER A 227 3.73 24.70 5.13
C SER A 227 4.20 23.27 5.37
N ILE A 228 3.30 22.35 5.71
CA ILE A 228 3.61 20.92 5.87
C ILE A 228 3.91 20.33 4.50
N VAL A 229 3.09 20.61 3.49
CA VAL A 229 3.33 20.14 2.11
C VAL A 229 4.68 20.61 1.61
N ALA A 230 5.02 21.89 1.76
CA ALA A 230 6.31 22.45 1.37
C ALA A 230 7.49 21.76 2.08
N ALA A 231 7.36 21.48 3.39
CA ALA A 231 8.39 20.78 4.15
C ALA A 231 8.56 19.31 3.70
N LEU A 232 7.46 18.60 3.43
CA LEU A 232 7.51 17.25 2.89
C LEU A 232 8.18 17.23 1.52
N GLU A 233 7.79 18.15 0.61
CA GLU A 233 8.38 18.27 -0.73
C GLU A 233 9.89 18.53 -0.71
N TRP A 234 10.37 19.28 0.29
CA TRP A 234 11.82 19.43 0.51
C TRP A 234 12.49 18.08 0.79
N GLN A 235 11.94 17.29 1.71
CA GLN A 235 12.53 16.02 2.17
C GLN A 235 12.51 14.93 1.11
N MET A 236 11.46 14.89 0.27
CA MET A 236 11.28 13.86 -0.76
C MET A 236 11.56 14.36 -2.18
N ARG A 237 12.25 15.49 -2.34
CA ARG A 237 12.49 16.11 -3.66
C ARG A 237 13.03 15.14 -4.70
N ASP A 238 14.07 14.39 -4.35
CA ASP A 238 14.70 13.44 -5.27
C ASP A 238 13.76 12.29 -5.62
N TRP A 239 13.01 11.79 -4.64
CA TRP A 239 11.98 10.77 -4.86
C TRP A 239 10.87 11.28 -5.79
N MET A 240 10.40 12.51 -5.61
CA MET A 240 9.38 13.13 -6.47
C MET A 240 9.88 13.28 -7.90
N LYS A 241 11.13 13.75 -8.07
CA LYS A 241 11.74 13.87 -9.40
C LYS A 241 11.86 12.51 -10.09
N ARG A 242 12.33 11.47 -9.38
CA ARG A 242 12.43 10.09 -9.89
C ARG A 242 11.07 9.54 -10.33
N ASN A 243 10.01 9.86 -9.59
CA ASN A 243 8.65 9.36 -9.84
C ASN A 243 7.74 10.36 -10.56
N GLN A 244 8.30 11.41 -11.17
CA GLN A 244 7.57 12.39 -11.99
C GLN A 244 6.44 13.14 -11.27
N TYR A 245 6.53 13.31 -9.95
CA TYR A 245 5.60 14.15 -9.20
C TYR A 245 6.05 15.61 -9.22
N ALA A 246 5.19 16.49 -9.72
CA ALA A 246 5.46 17.92 -9.70
C ALA A 246 5.31 18.50 -8.28
N PRO A 247 6.26 19.32 -7.80
CA PRO A 247 6.09 20.06 -6.56
C PRO A 247 5.03 21.15 -6.72
N VAL A 248 4.32 21.44 -5.64
CA VAL A 248 3.36 22.55 -5.57
C VAL A 248 4.05 23.84 -5.17
N HIS A 249 5.08 23.74 -4.32
CA HIS A 249 5.78 24.90 -3.77
C HIS A 249 7.12 25.09 -4.47
N ASN A 250 7.57 26.33 -4.57
CA ASN A 250 8.91 26.61 -5.08
C ASN A 250 9.99 26.18 -4.06
N VAL A 251 11.22 26.05 -4.55
CA VAL A 251 12.39 25.58 -3.77
C VAL A 251 12.65 26.41 -2.52
N ALA A 252 12.46 27.73 -2.57
CA ALA A 252 12.69 28.61 -1.43
C ALA A 252 11.67 28.39 -0.31
N SER A 253 10.39 28.30 -0.66
CA SER A 253 9.32 27.96 0.29
C SER A 253 9.52 26.59 0.93
N GLN A 254 9.91 25.59 0.13
CA GLN A 254 10.23 24.25 0.62
C GLN A 254 11.36 24.29 1.66
N PHE A 255 12.47 24.97 1.35
CA PHE A 255 13.62 25.12 2.24
C PHE A 255 13.26 25.80 3.56
N LEU A 256 12.55 26.93 3.47
CA LEU A 256 12.17 27.73 4.63
C LEU A 256 11.26 26.93 5.57
N CYS A 257 10.21 26.29 5.02
CA CYS A 257 9.30 25.49 5.82
C CYS A 257 10.01 24.31 6.47
N ASN A 258 10.84 23.56 5.74
CA ASN A 258 11.61 22.46 6.31
C ASN A 258 12.52 22.94 7.45
N SER A 259 13.27 24.03 7.24
CA SER A 259 14.17 24.60 8.26
C SER A 259 13.41 25.02 9.52
N MET A 260 12.24 25.66 9.37
CA MET A 260 11.38 26.03 10.50
C MET A 260 10.94 24.82 11.31
N TYR A 261 10.50 23.73 10.66
CA TYR A 261 10.11 22.51 11.36
C TYR A 261 11.31 21.83 12.02
N SER A 262 12.47 21.78 11.37
CA SER A 262 13.70 21.24 11.97
C SER A 262 14.10 21.99 13.25
N LEU A 263 14.04 23.33 13.24
CA LEU A 263 14.29 24.15 14.43
C LEU A 263 13.27 23.88 15.54
N LYS A 264 11.99 23.74 15.18
CA LYS A 264 10.92 23.40 16.14
C LYS A 264 11.16 22.05 16.81
N ALA A 265 11.58 21.03 16.06
CA ALA A 265 11.92 19.72 16.61
C ALA A 265 13.14 19.78 17.53
N MET A 266 14.19 20.52 17.15
CA MET A 266 15.37 20.72 17.98
C MET A 266 15.01 21.39 19.31
N ALA A 267 14.22 22.46 19.28
CA ALA A 267 13.74 23.13 20.49
C ALA A 267 12.92 22.20 21.39
N HIS A 268 12.01 21.41 20.81
CA HIS A 268 11.22 20.44 21.55
C HIS A 268 12.09 19.37 22.23
N ASN A 269 13.11 18.86 21.54
CA ASN A 269 14.03 17.87 22.10
C ASN A 269 14.87 18.44 23.25
N ILE A 270 15.32 19.70 23.16
CA ILE A 270 16.03 20.38 24.25
C ILE A 270 15.14 20.53 25.49
N VAL A 271 13.88 20.93 25.30
CA VAL A 271 12.92 21.07 26.42
C VAL A 271 12.64 19.71 27.06
N ARG A 272 12.45 18.65 26.26
CA ARG A 272 12.22 17.29 26.77
C ARG A 272 13.41 16.77 27.58
N ALA A 273 14.64 16.96 27.08
CA ALA A 273 15.85 16.52 27.77
C ALA A 273 16.01 17.16 29.16
N LYS A 274 15.70 18.47 29.29
CA LYS A 274 15.72 19.18 30.58
C LYS A 274 14.67 18.66 31.57
N LYS A 275 13.49 18.27 31.09
CA LYS A 275 12.45 17.68 31.96
C LYS A 275 12.89 16.33 32.51
N THR A 276 13.49 15.49 31.66
CA THR A 276 13.99 14.17 32.08
C THR A 276 15.16 14.28 33.06
N SER A 277 16.06 15.26 32.89
CA SER A 277 17.15 15.47 33.85
C SER A 277 16.63 15.92 35.23
N ASN A 278 15.61 16.76 35.27
CA ASN A 278 15.04 17.22 36.54
C ASN A 278 14.30 16.09 37.28
N SER A 279 13.57 15.22 36.57
CA SER A 279 12.87 14.09 37.20
C SER A 279 13.80 13.03 37.79
N VAL A 280 15.03 12.91 37.31
CA VAL A 280 16.03 11.97 37.84
C VAL A 280 16.76 12.55 39.06
N ALA A 281 16.89 13.88 39.16
CA ALA A 281 17.53 14.53 40.31
C ALA A 281 16.64 14.58 41.57
N GLU A 282 15.34 14.32 41.43
CA GLU A 282 14.36 14.31 42.53
C GLU A 282 14.09 12.90 43.10
N GLN A 283 14.80 11.87 42.63
CA GLN A 283 14.76 10.49 43.13
C GLN A 283 16.04 10.15 43.89
#